data_AF-A0A0A2CX85-F1
#
_entry.id   AF-A0A0A2CX85-F1
#
_cell.length_a   1.000
_cell.length_b   1.000
_cell.length_c   1.000
_cell.angle_alpha   90.00
_cell.angle_beta   90.00
_cell.angle_gamma   90.00
#
_symmetry.space_group_name_H-M   'P 1'
#
loop_
_entity.id
_entity.type
_entity.pdbx_description
1 polymer ?
#
loop_
_entity_poly.entity_id
_entity_poly.type
_entity_poly.pdbx_seq_one_letter_code
_entity_poly.pdbx_strand_id
1 'polypeptide(L)'
;MKNNPIDKNRQKFNKSTSALSNWPFRAARKDVSKHPVMKSKEACSNRMVTMFSQQEELIVVGLSNHLQCDKREALRVALHELCLDPKAALDKCYVYAKSTSKEQGHTSRDRKGTLSLPKAEKELAQKTAKQLEITDKELIRLAVITVSLGLNDDSIKLTNTKNVSELKVMRDWSRSNPNKESSIKPLLIAQQKGIEKAEQERDERRRDTEIRNKNIREYLKCNPGLSWEAARIDLEEGLDQHDALEQLISQEVEKESLNKLEEKILRYQLSGWDLTDEEARQAAEIELKEETPLTEEETEQLERELEEMLMEKHEYEKNKPAKSNRKIPHPLKYKGRSMDEQLKDIDERREEIIKAQLRRYRIEGFFDDLL
;
A
#
# COMPACT_ATOMS: atom_id res chain seq x y z
N MET A 1 11.05 -33.80 -8.06
CA MET A 1 10.73 -32.41 -8.46
C MET A 1 11.09 -31.50 -7.32
N LYS A 2 12.10 -30.65 -7.50
CA LYS A 2 12.59 -29.72 -6.46
C LYS A 2 11.69 -28.48 -6.48
N ASN A 3 11.00 -28.21 -5.37
CA ASN A 3 10.11 -27.06 -5.23
C ASN A 3 10.95 -25.76 -5.22
N ASN A 4 10.65 -24.85 -6.15
CA ASN A 4 11.33 -23.56 -6.27
C ASN A 4 11.06 -22.70 -5.00
N PRO A 5 12.09 -22.11 -4.36
CA PRO A 5 11.92 -21.34 -3.12
C PRO A 5 11.11 -20.04 -3.27
N ILE A 6 10.90 -19.58 -4.50
CA ILE A 6 10.14 -18.37 -4.83
C ILE A 6 8.63 -18.56 -4.62
N ASP A 7 8.09 -19.77 -4.82
CA ASP A 7 6.66 -20.05 -4.65
C ASP A 7 6.22 -20.04 -3.18
N LYS A 8 7.13 -20.34 -2.24
CA LYS A 8 6.83 -20.34 -0.80
C LYS A 8 6.58 -18.93 -0.24
N ASN A 9 7.17 -17.89 -0.83
CA ASN A 9 6.99 -16.51 -0.36
C ASN A 9 5.71 -15.86 -0.93
N ARG A 10 5.21 -16.29 -2.10
CA ARG A 10 3.89 -15.84 -2.61
C ARG A 10 2.72 -16.36 -1.76
N GLN A 11 2.86 -17.54 -1.13
CA GLN A 11 1.84 -18.07 -0.22
C GLN A 11 1.78 -17.37 1.15
N LYS A 12 2.84 -16.65 1.58
CA LYS A 12 2.83 -15.94 2.88
C LYS A 12 1.85 -14.77 2.91
N PHE A 13 1.57 -14.14 1.77
CA PHE A 13 0.63 -13.03 1.64
C PHE A 13 -0.79 -13.47 1.20
N ASN A 14 -0.93 -14.71 0.71
CA ASN A 14 -2.22 -15.35 0.42
C ASN A 14 -2.70 -16.23 1.60
N LYS A 15 -2.41 -15.83 2.85
CA LYS A 15 -3.27 -16.30 3.94
C LYS A 15 -4.61 -15.67 3.66
N SER A 16 -5.62 -16.48 3.36
CA SER A 16 -7.00 -16.01 3.23
C SER A 16 -7.37 -15.27 4.51
N THR A 17 -7.20 -13.95 4.53
CA THR A 17 -7.90 -13.10 5.46
C THR A 17 -9.36 -13.42 5.21
N SER A 18 -10.00 -14.09 6.16
CA SER A 18 -11.43 -14.34 6.07
C SER A 18 -12.08 -13.00 5.75
N ALA A 19 -13.09 -12.97 4.87
CA ALA A 19 -13.69 -11.71 4.44
C ALA A 19 -14.16 -10.82 5.63
N LEU A 20 -14.29 -11.42 6.82
CA LEU A 20 -14.67 -10.83 8.08
C LEU A 20 -13.48 -10.27 8.91
N SER A 21 -12.22 -10.51 8.55
CA SER A 21 -11.06 -10.09 9.36
C SER A 21 -10.99 -8.57 9.54
N ASN A 22 -11.42 -7.83 8.51
CA ASN A 22 -11.45 -6.37 8.47
C ASN A 22 -12.85 -5.80 8.68
N TRP A 23 -13.83 -6.62 9.09
CA TRP A 23 -15.19 -6.16 9.35
C TRP A 23 -15.26 -5.47 10.73
N PRO A 24 -15.56 -4.16 10.80
CA PRO A 24 -15.50 -3.41 12.05
C PRO A 24 -16.70 -3.68 12.98
N PHE A 25 -17.75 -4.35 12.49
CA PHE A 25 -18.97 -4.61 13.24
C PHE A 25 -19.12 -6.09 13.59
N ARG A 26 -18.23 -6.62 14.44
CA ARG A 26 -18.24 -8.03 14.90
C ARG A 26 -19.38 -8.40 15.86
N ALA A 27 -20.33 -7.49 16.06
CA ALA A 27 -21.45 -7.71 16.97
C ALA A 27 -22.55 -8.55 16.31
N ALA A 28 -22.97 -9.62 16.98
CA ALA A 28 -24.07 -10.47 16.52
C ALA A 28 -25.36 -9.66 16.41
N ARG A 29 -25.92 -9.55 15.20
CA ARG A 29 -27.18 -8.84 14.96
C ARG A 29 -28.35 -9.81 15.00
N LYS A 30 -29.49 -9.36 15.51
CA LYS A 30 -30.73 -10.14 15.58
C LYS A 30 -31.82 -9.50 14.73
N ASP A 31 -32.46 -10.30 13.90
CA ASP A 31 -33.66 -9.92 13.15
C ASP A 31 -34.88 -10.06 14.07
N VAL A 32 -35.48 -8.91 14.40
CA VAL A 32 -36.66 -8.80 15.27
C VAL A 32 -37.98 -8.67 14.51
N SER A 33 -37.98 -8.80 13.18
CA SER A 33 -39.20 -8.63 12.35
C SER A 33 -40.37 -9.53 12.77
N LYS A 34 -40.09 -10.69 13.38
CA LYS A 34 -41.11 -11.63 13.87
C LYS A 34 -41.46 -11.47 15.34
N HIS A 35 -40.80 -10.57 16.05
CA HIS A 35 -41.02 -10.32 17.48
C HIS A 35 -42.45 -9.78 17.72
N PRO A 36 -43.17 -10.19 18.80
CA PRO A 36 -44.55 -9.77 19.06
C PRO A 36 -44.76 -8.25 19.04
N VAL A 37 -43.83 -7.51 19.66
CA VAL A 37 -43.80 -6.03 19.68
C VAL A 37 -43.79 -5.42 18.27
N MET A 38 -43.05 -6.02 17.33
CA MET A 38 -42.93 -5.52 15.95
C MET A 38 -44.16 -5.84 15.11
N LYS A 39 -44.86 -6.94 15.43
CA LYS A 39 -46.11 -7.32 14.77
C LYS A 39 -47.32 -6.53 15.25
N SER A 40 -47.26 -6.00 16.48
CA SER A 40 -48.35 -5.21 17.04
C SER A 40 -48.57 -3.93 16.23
N LYS A 41 -49.81 -3.71 15.80
CA LYS A 41 -50.25 -2.49 15.10
C LYS A 41 -50.87 -1.45 16.05
N GLU A 42 -50.82 -1.70 17.35
CA GLU A 42 -51.43 -0.82 18.34
C GLU A 42 -50.73 0.54 18.42
N ALA A 43 -51.52 1.60 18.62
CA ALA A 43 -51.01 2.95 18.68
C ALA A 43 -50.14 3.18 19.94
N CYS A 44 -48.92 3.65 19.72
CA CYS A 44 -47.97 4.00 20.79
C CYS A 44 -48.22 5.43 21.31
N SER A 45 -49.38 5.68 21.93
CA SER A 45 -49.76 7.00 22.44
C SER A 45 -49.42 7.23 23.92
N ASN A 46 -49.13 6.17 24.68
CA ASN A 46 -48.96 6.27 26.13
C ASN A 46 -47.48 6.42 26.48
N ARG A 47 -47.12 7.55 27.10
CA ARG A 47 -45.74 7.85 27.46
C ARG A 47 -45.36 7.30 28.84
N MET A 48 -44.15 6.75 28.92
CA MET A 48 -43.38 6.52 30.13
C MET A 48 -42.07 7.32 30.05
N VAL A 49 -41.53 7.70 31.21
CA VAL A 49 -40.31 8.53 31.31
C VAL A 49 -39.31 7.81 32.19
N THR A 50 -38.03 7.89 31.83
CA THR A 50 -36.91 7.41 32.63
C THR A 50 -35.77 8.42 32.61
N MET A 51 -34.75 8.17 33.43
CA MET A 51 -33.50 8.92 33.47
C MET A 51 -32.37 7.93 33.30
N PHE A 52 -31.54 8.13 32.29
CA PHE A 52 -30.39 7.30 31.96
C PHE A 52 -29.08 8.00 32.37
N SER A 53 -28.07 7.20 32.68
CA SER A 53 -26.67 7.66 32.62
C SER A 53 -26.22 7.78 31.16
N GLN A 54 -25.05 8.38 30.93
CA GLN A 54 -24.45 8.41 29.60
C GLN A 54 -24.23 6.99 29.03
N GLN A 55 -23.73 6.06 29.83
CA GLN A 55 -23.49 4.69 29.39
C GLN A 55 -24.81 3.95 29.14
N GLU A 56 -25.83 4.13 29.97
CA GLU A 56 -27.15 3.54 29.73
C GLU A 56 -27.77 4.04 28.42
N GLU A 57 -27.61 5.32 28.08
CA GLU A 57 -28.04 5.84 26.78
C GLU A 57 -27.27 5.21 25.61
N LEU A 58 -25.94 5.03 25.76
CA LEU A 58 -25.13 4.31 24.76
C LEU A 58 -25.55 2.85 24.62
N ILE A 59 -25.95 2.20 25.72
CA ILE A 59 -26.52 0.84 25.68
C ILE A 59 -27.80 0.83 24.83
N VAL A 60 -28.71 1.80 24.99
CA VAL A 60 -29.92 1.88 24.14
C VAL A 60 -29.57 2.04 22.66
N VAL A 61 -28.55 2.84 22.33
CA VAL A 61 -28.03 2.94 20.96
C VAL A 61 -27.47 1.60 20.48
N GLY A 62 -26.69 0.92 21.33
CA GLY A 62 -26.14 -0.41 21.08
C GLY A 62 -27.22 -1.46 20.83
N LEU A 63 -28.31 -1.46 21.61
CA LEU A 63 -29.45 -2.34 21.44
C LEU A 63 -30.17 -2.08 20.11
N SER A 64 -30.39 -0.82 19.75
CA SER A 64 -31.00 -0.46 18.47
C SER A 64 -30.18 -1.01 17.29
N ASN A 65 -28.86 -0.91 17.39
CA ASN A 65 -27.94 -1.48 16.42
C ASN A 65 -27.93 -3.01 16.43
N HIS A 66 -27.99 -3.68 17.59
CA HIS A 66 -28.05 -5.14 17.65
C HIS A 66 -29.35 -5.69 17.07
N LEU A 67 -30.47 -5.05 17.37
CA LEU A 67 -31.82 -5.49 16.97
C LEU A 67 -32.23 -5.00 15.58
N GLN A 68 -31.44 -4.13 14.94
CA GLN A 68 -31.72 -3.57 13.62
C GLN A 68 -33.09 -2.86 13.56
N CYS A 69 -33.43 -2.11 14.61
CA CYS A 69 -34.70 -1.39 14.73
C CYS A 69 -34.48 -0.02 15.38
N ASP A 70 -35.53 0.81 15.38
CA ASP A 70 -35.47 2.14 16.00
C ASP A 70 -35.31 2.05 17.53
N LYS A 71 -34.78 3.12 18.14
CA LYS A 71 -34.59 3.22 19.61
C LYS A 71 -35.86 2.89 20.39
N ARG A 72 -37.01 3.39 19.93
CA ARG A 72 -38.31 3.12 20.56
C ARG A 72 -38.64 1.63 20.54
N GLU A 73 -38.42 0.97 19.41
CA GLU A 73 -38.73 -0.45 19.23
C GLU A 73 -37.77 -1.34 20.02
N ALA A 74 -36.48 -0.96 20.07
CA ALA A 74 -35.48 -1.66 20.88
C ALA A 74 -35.85 -1.62 22.37
N LEU A 75 -36.30 -0.46 22.87
CA LEU A 75 -36.79 -0.32 24.25
C LEU A 75 -38.06 -1.13 24.51
N ARG A 76 -38.99 -1.18 23.55
CA ARG A 76 -40.20 -2.02 23.66
C ARG A 76 -39.87 -3.50 23.70
N VAL A 77 -38.97 -3.97 22.83
CA VAL A 77 -38.45 -5.34 22.85
C VAL A 77 -37.81 -5.63 24.21
N ALA A 78 -36.97 -4.72 24.72
CA ALA A 78 -36.32 -4.92 26.01
C ALA A 78 -37.31 -5.03 27.17
N LEU A 79 -38.35 -4.18 27.21
CA LEU A 79 -39.41 -4.27 28.21
C LEU A 79 -40.23 -5.55 28.09
N HIS A 80 -40.55 -5.97 26.87
CA HIS A 80 -41.28 -7.21 26.63
C HIS A 80 -40.52 -8.41 27.19
N GLU A 81 -39.23 -8.52 26.86
CA GLU A 81 -38.38 -9.61 27.33
C GLU A 81 -38.19 -9.59 28.85
N LEU A 82 -38.06 -8.40 29.47
CA LEU A 82 -38.05 -8.26 30.91
C LEU A 82 -39.33 -8.80 31.55
N CYS A 83 -40.49 -8.51 30.95
CA CYS A 83 -41.80 -8.92 31.50
C CYS A 83 -42.05 -10.43 31.39
N LEU A 84 -41.27 -11.17 30.61
CA LEU A 84 -41.37 -12.64 30.53
C LEU A 84 -40.75 -13.32 31.76
N ASP A 85 -39.64 -12.80 32.27
CA ASP A 85 -38.98 -13.30 33.49
C ASP A 85 -38.45 -12.16 34.37
N PRO A 86 -39.36 -11.44 35.05
CA PRO A 86 -39.02 -10.22 35.77
C PRO A 86 -38.16 -10.48 37.02
N LYS A 87 -38.30 -11.65 37.65
CA LYS A 87 -37.55 -12.01 38.87
C LYS A 87 -36.09 -12.32 38.55
N ALA A 88 -35.83 -13.15 37.54
CA ALA A 88 -34.45 -13.46 37.15
C ALA A 88 -33.68 -12.19 36.72
N ALA A 89 -34.36 -11.26 36.05
CA ALA A 89 -33.78 -9.98 35.69
C ALA A 89 -33.48 -9.11 36.92
N LEU A 90 -34.39 -9.05 37.89
CA LEU A 90 -34.19 -8.33 39.14
C LEU A 90 -32.96 -8.87 39.87
N ASP A 91 -32.90 -10.18 40.10
CA ASP A 91 -31.80 -10.82 40.85
C ASP A 91 -30.43 -10.56 40.20
N LYS A 92 -30.37 -10.61 38.87
CA LYS A 92 -29.11 -10.44 38.13
C LYS A 92 -28.68 -8.98 37.98
N CYS A 93 -29.61 -8.07 37.73
CA CYS A 93 -29.28 -6.73 37.17
C CYS A 93 -29.75 -5.55 38.03
N TYR A 94 -30.51 -5.77 39.10
CA TYR A 94 -31.11 -4.66 39.85
C TYR A 94 -30.08 -3.74 40.52
N VAL A 95 -28.92 -4.28 40.92
CA VAL A 95 -27.82 -3.49 41.51
C VAL A 95 -27.38 -2.35 40.58
N TYR A 96 -27.41 -2.56 39.27
CA TYR A 96 -27.14 -1.53 38.27
C TYR A 96 -28.34 -0.60 38.09
N ALA A 97 -29.56 -1.13 37.98
CA ALA A 97 -30.76 -0.36 37.64
C ALA A 97 -31.30 0.55 38.76
N LYS A 98 -31.02 0.23 40.03
CA LYS A 98 -31.50 1.00 41.20
C LYS A 98 -31.06 2.45 41.13
N SER A 99 -31.94 3.38 41.50
CA SER A 99 -31.71 4.83 41.48
C SER A 99 -30.44 5.28 42.21
N THR A 100 -30.09 4.60 43.30
CA THR A 100 -28.91 4.83 44.14
C THR A 100 -27.71 3.96 43.76
N SER A 101 -27.65 3.46 42.52
CA SER A 101 -26.52 2.63 42.08
C SER A 101 -25.20 3.39 42.20
N LYS A 102 -24.17 2.67 42.65
CA LYS A 102 -22.78 3.14 42.72
C LYS A 102 -21.89 2.42 41.71
N GLU A 103 -22.48 1.54 40.90
CA GLU A 103 -21.76 0.77 39.90
C GLU A 103 -21.25 1.68 38.78
N GLN A 104 -20.02 1.46 38.36
CA GLN A 104 -19.38 2.28 37.33
C GLN A 104 -20.23 2.30 36.04
N GLY A 105 -20.47 3.50 35.50
CA GLY A 105 -21.32 3.68 34.31
C GLY A 105 -22.82 3.68 34.57
N HIS A 106 -23.28 3.33 35.79
CA HIS A 106 -24.70 3.35 36.18
C HIS A 106 -25.02 4.44 37.20
N THR A 107 -24.08 5.37 37.39
CA THR A 107 -24.19 6.58 38.22
C THR A 107 -24.62 7.79 37.39
N SER A 108 -24.90 8.92 38.05
CA SER A 108 -25.10 10.24 37.42
C SER A 108 -26.16 10.25 36.30
N ARG A 109 -27.40 9.92 36.67
CA ARG A 109 -28.52 9.81 35.71
C ARG A 109 -29.21 11.14 35.49
N ASP A 110 -28.74 11.89 34.51
CA ASP A 110 -29.20 13.22 34.14
C ASP A 110 -29.87 13.28 32.74
N ARG A 111 -29.78 12.20 31.96
CA ARG A 111 -30.32 12.16 30.59
C ARG A 111 -31.76 11.66 30.55
N LYS A 112 -32.68 12.53 30.15
CA LYS A 112 -34.11 12.20 30.10
C LYS A 112 -34.42 11.25 28.94
N GLY A 113 -34.90 10.05 29.24
CA GLY A 113 -35.39 9.07 28.28
C GLY A 113 -36.91 9.02 28.24
N THR A 114 -37.51 8.89 27.06
CA THR A 114 -38.97 8.85 26.92
C THR A 114 -39.38 7.73 25.99
N LEU A 115 -40.35 6.93 26.43
CA LEU A 115 -40.80 5.74 25.71
C LEU A 115 -42.31 5.80 25.52
N SER A 116 -42.75 5.80 24.27
CA SER A 116 -44.17 5.71 23.93
C SER A 116 -44.54 4.26 23.65
N LEU A 117 -45.56 3.77 24.36
CA LEU A 117 -46.02 2.39 24.36
C LEU A 117 -47.51 2.29 24.00
N PRO A 118 -47.96 1.15 23.46
CA PRO A 118 -49.36 0.76 23.50
C PRO A 118 -49.87 0.68 24.94
N LYS A 119 -51.19 0.83 25.12
CA LYS A 119 -51.81 0.87 26.45
C LYS A 119 -51.55 -0.43 27.23
N ALA A 120 -51.73 -1.58 26.57
CA ALA A 120 -51.51 -2.89 27.18
C ALA A 120 -50.06 -3.11 27.63
N GLU A 121 -49.08 -2.71 26.82
CA GLU A 121 -47.66 -2.81 27.19
C GLU A 121 -47.31 -1.93 28.39
N LYS A 122 -47.86 -0.70 28.44
CA LYS A 122 -47.65 0.19 29.59
C LYS A 122 -48.27 -0.38 30.87
N GLU A 123 -49.52 -0.85 30.80
CA GLU A 123 -50.20 -1.42 31.98
C GLU A 123 -49.48 -2.67 32.49
N LEU A 124 -48.98 -3.52 31.58
CA LEU A 124 -48.15 -4.66 31.93
C LEU A 124 -46.86 -4.23 32.62
N ALA A 125 -46.12 -3.29 32.05
CA ALA A 125 -44.89 -2.78 32.64
C ALA A 125 -45.13 -2.20 34.05
N GLN A 126 -46.18 -1.40 34.23
CA GLN A 126 -46.52 -0.84 35.54
C GLN A 126 -46.96 -1.90 36.55
N LYS A 127 -47.66 -2.95 36.11
CA LYS A 127 -47.98 -4.10 36.95
C LYS A 127 -46.70 -4.83 37.38
N THR A 128 -45.76 -5.06 36.46
CA THR A 128 -44.47 -5.68 36.75
C THR A 128 -43.63 -4.83 37.72
N ALA A 129 -43.55 -3.51 37.53
CA ALA A 129 -42.87 -2.61 38.46
C ALA A 129 -43.44 -2.72 39.88
N LYS A 130 -44.77 -2.75 40.01
CA LYS A 130 -45.44 -2.96 41.31
C LYS A 130 -45.14 -4.33 41.92
N GLN A 131 -45.11 -5.39 41.11
CA GLN A 131 -44.78 -6.75 41.58
C GLN A 131 -43.34 -6.88 42.08
N LEU A 132 -42.41 -6.14 41.49
CA LEU A 132 -41.00 -6.13 41.89
C LEU A 132 -40.69 -5.07 42.96
N GLU A 133 -41.68 -4.25 43.35
CA GLU A 133 -41.52 -3.14 44.30
C GLU A 133 -40.47 -2.10 43.86
N ILE A 134 -40.36 -1.86 42.56
CA ILE A 134 -39.43 -0.87 41.97
C ILE A 134 -40.19 0.24 41.24
N THR A 135 -39.51 1.36 40.98
CA THR A 135 -40.12 2.45 40.21
C THR A 135 -40.18 2.14 38.71
N ASP A 136 -41.15 2.74 37.99
CA ASP A 136 -41.24 2.66 36.53
C ASP A 136 -39.92 3.04 35.83
N LYS A 137 -39.18 4.02 36.39
CA LYS A 137 -37.88 4.45 35.88
C LYS A 137 -36.83 3.35 36.02
N GLU A 138 -36.78 2.70 37.18
CA GLU A 138 -35.87 1.59 37.46
C GLU A 138 -36.20 0.37 36.60
N LEU A 139 -37.48 0.06 36.38
CA LEU A 139 -37.91 -1.01 35.49
C LEU A 139 -37.41 -0.82 34.05
N ILE A 140 -37.54 0.39 33.50
CA ILE A 140 -37.05 0.68 32.14
C ILE A 140 -35.54 0.51 32.06
N ARG A 141 -34.78 0.95 33.07
CA ARG A 141 -33.32 0.74 33.11
C ARG A 141 -32.97 -0.73 33.25
N LEU A 142 -33.70 -1.45 34.10
CA LEU A 142 -33.53 -2.88 34.31
C LEU A 142 -33.70 -3.63 32.98
N ALA A 143 -34.76 -3.33 32.22
CA ALA A 143 -34.99 -3.92 30.90
C ALA A 143 -33.80 -3.72 29.95
N VAL A 144 -33.31 -2.49 29.84
CA VAL A 144 -32.18 -2.14 28.95
C VAL A 144 -30.91 -2.87 29.37
N ILE A 145 -30.57 -2.86 30.66
CA ILE A 145 -29.36 -3.47 31.19
C ILE A 145 -29.42 -5.00 31.07
N THR A 146 -30.53 -5.61 31.47
CA THR A 146 -30.72 -7.07 31.40
C THR A 146 -30.58 -7.60 29.98
N VAL A 147 -31.23 -6.95 29.01
CA VAL A 147 -31.15 -7.39 27.62
C VAL A 147 -29.76 -7.14 27.04
N SER A 148 -29.12 -6.02 27.36
CA SER A 148 -27.76 -5.76 26.87
C SER A 148 -26.75 -6.76 27.42
N LEU A 149 -26.76 -7.04 28.72
CA LEU A 149 -25.86 -8.04 29.33
C LEU A 149 -26.16 -9.43 28.79
N GLY A 150 -27.44 -9.79 28.67
CA GLY A 150 -27.85 -11.08 28.14
C GLY A 150 -27.47 -11.29 26.67
N LEU A 151 -27.42 -10.23 25.86
CA LEU A 151 -26.95 -10.30 24.48
C LEU A 151 -25.43 -10.40 24.38
N ASN A 152 -24.69 -9.74 25.27
CA ASN A 152 -23.24 -9.80 25.28
C ASN A 152 -22.71 -11.18 25.72
N ASP A 153 -23.35 -11.79 26.71
CA ASP A 153 -22.94 -13.09 27.27
C ASP A 153 -23.70 -14.27 26.63
N ASP A 154 -24.49 -14.02 25.57
CA ASP A 154 -25.40 -14.99 24.93
C ASP A 154 -26.38 -15.71 25.90
N SER A 155 -26.59 -15.16 27.10
CA SER A 155 -27.44 -15.74 28.14
C SER A 155 -28.94 -15.50 27.90
N ILE A 156 -29.31 -14.63 26.96
CA ILE A 156 -30.71 -14.34 26.62
C ILE A 156 -31.08 -14.75 25.19
N LYS A 157 -32.19 -15.48 25.06
CA LYS A 157 -32.81 -15.80 23.77
C LYS A 157 -34.07 -14.96 23.60
N LEU A 158 -33.96 -13.90 22.79
CA LEU A 158 -35.09 -13.01 22.53
C LEU A 158 -36.21 -13.73 21.76
N THR A 159 -37.45 -13.43 22.11
CA THR A 159 -38.65 -14.10 21.57
C THR A 159 -38.76 -13.99 20.05
N ASN A 160 -38.88 -15.12 19.36
CA ASN A 160 -39.09 -15.19 17.90
C ASN A 160 -38.05 -14.42 17.06
N THR A 161 -36.82 -14.29 17.55
CA THR A 161 -35.73 -13.62 16.82
C THR A 161 -34.79 -14.62 16.13
N LYS A 162 -34.10 -14.17 15.09
CA LYS A 162 -33.06 -14.96 14.41
C LYS A 162 -31.75 -14.19 14.34
N ASN A 163 -30.63 -14.89 14.49
CA ASN A 163 -29.32 -14.28 14.26
C ASN A 163 -29.16 -13.96 12.77
N VAL A 164 -28.66 -12.76 12.49
CA VAL A 164 -28.29 -12.34 11.14
C VAL A 164 -26.83 -12.70 10.93
N SER A 165 -26.55 -13.44 9.86
CA SER A 165 -25.18 -13.78 9.48
C SER A 165 -24.35 -12.51 9.24
N GLU A 166 -23.16 -12.43 9.85
CA GLU A 166 -22.24 -11.31 9.66
C GLU A 166 -21.91 -11.06 8.18
N LEU A 167 -21.79 -12.12 7.38
CA LEU A 167 -21.57 -12.02 5.93
C LEU A 167 -22.73 -11.33 5.21
N LYS A 168 -23.97 -11.56 5.66
CA LYS A 168 -25.15 -10.89 5.09
C LYS A 168 -25.09 -9.40 5.40
N VAL A 169 -24.81 -9.05 6.66
CA VAL A 169 -24.68 -7.66 7.11
C VAL A 169 -23.56 -6.93 6.35
N MET A 170 -22.40 -7.58 6.21
CA MET A 170 -21.27 -7.03 5.47
C MET A 170 -21.62 -6.76 4.00
N ARG A 171 -22.30 -7.70 3.34
CA ARG A 171 -22.76 -7.51 1.95
C ARG A 171 -23.75 -6.36 1.84
N ASP A 172 -24.74 -6.31 2.73
CA ASP A 172 -25.77 -5.26 2.70
C ASP A 172 -25.14 -3.88 2.95
N TRP A 173 -24.21 -3.78 3.91
CA TRP A 173 -23.47 -2.54 4.15
C TRP A 173 -22.59 -2.13 2.97
N SER A 174 -21.87 -3.08 2.36
CA SER A 174 -21.02 -2.82 1.19
C SER A 174 -21.84 -2.32 0.00
N ARG A 175 -23.03 -2.87 -0.22
CA ARG A 175 -23.97 -2.41 -1.26
C ARG A 175 -24.47 -1.00 -0.98
N SER A 176 -24.76 -0.67 0.27
CA SER A 176 -25.24 0.66 0.68
C SER A 176 -24.14 1.71 0.78
N ASN A 177 -22.86 1.32 0.75
CA ASN A 177 -21.71 2.22 0.83
C ASN A 177 -20.70 1.98 -0.32
N PRO A 178 -21.11 2.16 -1.59
CA PRO A 178 -20.29 1.82 -2.76
C PRO A 178 -19.02 2.67 -2.90
N ASN A 179 -19.02 3.89 -2.33
CA ASN A 179 -17.96 4.87 -2.52
C ASN A 179 -16.91 4.91 -1.40
N LYS A 180 -16.94 3.95 -0.46
CA LYS A 180 -15.84 3.82 0.50
C LYS A 180 -14.68 3.11 -0.19
N GLU A 181 -13.62 3.86 -0.46
CA GLU A 181 -12.37 3.31 -0.99
C GLU A 181 -11.93 2.14 -0.13
N SER A 182 -11.89 0.94 -0.72
CA SER A 182 -11.30 -0.21 -0.06
C SER A 182 -9.85 0.13 0.28
N SER A 183 -9.43 -0.03 1.53
CA SER A 183 -8.02 0.15 1.96
C SER A 183 -7.03 -0.68 1.15
N ILE A 184 -7.52 -1.69 0.42
CA ILE A 184 -6.77 -2.57 -0.46
C ILE A 184 -6.27 -1.84 -1.72
N LYS A 185 -7.03 -0.90 -2.29
CA LYS A 185 -6.63 -0.21 -3.54
C LYS A 185 -5.38 0.66 -3.34
N PRO A 186 -5.30 1.53 -2.30
CA PRO A 186 -4.08 2.26 -2.00
C PRO A 186 -2.87 1.35 -1.72
N LEU A 187 -3.09 0.22 -1.04
CA LEU A 187 -2.03 -0.75 -0.74
C LEU A 187 -1.51 -1.47 -1.99
N LEU A 188 -2.39 -1.83 -2.92
CA LEU A 188 -1.99 -2.40 -4.22
C LEU A 188 -1.21 -1.38 -5.06
N ILE A 189 -1.64 -0.12 -5.07
CA ILE A 189 -0.92 0.97 -5.75
C ILE A 189 0.45 1.19 -5.12
N ALA A 190 0.55 1.20 -3.79
CA ALA A 190 1.82 1.34 -3.09
C ALA A 190 2.76 0.14 -3.33
N GLN A 191 2.21 -1.08 -3.38
CA GLN A 191 2.97 -2.28 -3.72
C GLN A 191 3.52 -2.21 -5.15
N GLN A 192 2.69 -1.81 -6.12
CA GLN A 192 3.08 -1.65 -7.52
C GLN A 192 4.24 -0.64 -7.64
N LYS A 193 4.09 0.53 -7.01
CA LYS A 193 5.14 1.56 -6.96
C LYS A 193 6.43 1.06 -6.29
N GLY A 194 6.31 0.25 -5.24
CA GLY A 194 7.47 -0.35 -4.57
C GLY A 194 8.23 -1.35 -5.46
N ILE A 195 7.51 -2.12 -6.28
CA ILE A 195 8.11 -3.05 -7.25
C ILE A 195 8.81 -2.26 -8.36
N GLU A 196 8.14 -1.24 -8.92
CA GLU A 196 8.72 -0.38 -9.97
C GLU A 196 10.00 0.31 -9.49
N LYS A 197 10.00 0.84 -8.26
CA LYS A 197 11.20 1.45 -7.67
C LYS A 197 12.33 0.44 -7.46
N ALA A 198 12.01 -0.78 -7.01
CA ALA A 198 13.02 -1.83 -6.83
C ALA A 198 13.59 -2.32 -8.17
N GLU A 199 12.80 -2.32 -9.24
CA GLU A 199 13.27 -2.62 -10.60
C GLU A 199 14.20 -1.50 -11.12
N GLN A 200 13.83 -0.23 -10.92
CA GLN A 200 14.67 0.92 -11.27
C GLN A 200 16.02 0.89 -10.55
N GLU A 201 16.03 0.72 -9.22
CA GLU A 201 17.28 0.64 -8.43
C GLU A 201 18.16 -0.56 -8.82
N ARG A 202 17.55 -1.64 -9.33
CA ARG A 202 18.28 -2.81 -9.82
C ARG A 202 18.91 -2.53 -11.18
N ASP A 203 18.18 -1.86 -12.07
CA ASP A 203 18.67 -1.49 -13.40
C ASP A 203 19.75 -0.41 -13.32
N GLU A 204 19.64 0.54 -12.40
CA GLU A 204 20.69 1.53 -12.09
C GLU A 204 21.96 0.84 -11.58
N ARG A 205 21.85 -0.01 -10.54
CA ARG A 205 23.01 -0.78 -10.05
C ARG A 205 23.66 -1.64 -11.14
N ARG A 206 22.86 -2.18 -12.05
CA ARG A 206 23.38 -2.95 -13.18
C ARG A 206 24.18 -2.06 -14.13
N ARG A 207 23.64 -0.88 -14.49
CA ARG A 207 24.35 0.12 -15.31
C ARG A 207 25.65 0.56 -14.65
N ASP A 208 25.62 0.89 -13.36
CA ASP A 208 26.82 1.32 -12.62
C ASP A 208 27.88 0.21 -12.61
N THR A 209 27.47 -1.04 -12.41
CA THR A 209 28.38 -2.19 -12.44
C THR A 209 28.96 -2.41 -13.84
N GLU A 210 28.15 -2.23 -14.89
CA GLU A 210 28.60 -2.35 -16.28
C GLU A 210 29.61 -1.25 -16.63
N ILE A 211 29.37 0.00 -16.21
CA ILE A 211 30.30 1.13 -16.36
C ILE A 211 31.59 0.86 -15.60
N ARG A 212 31.50 0.46 -14.33
CA ARG A 212 32.66 0.15 -13.49
C ARG A 212 33.52 -0.95 -14.11
N ASN A 213 32.89 -2.03 -14.58
CA ASN A 213 33.60 -3.13 -15.25
C ASN A 213 34.22 -2.70 -16.58
N LYS A 214 33.62 -1.76 -17.31
CA LYS A 214 34.20 -1.18 -18.52
C LYS A 214 35.47 -0.39 -18.17
N ASN A 215 35.41 0.46 -17.15
CA ASN A 215 36.57 1.25 -16.68
C ASN A 215 37.73 0.35 -16.22
N ILE A 216 37.43 -0.72 -15.47
CA ILE A 216 38.46 -1.71 -15.06
C ILE A 216 39.09 -2.38 -16.28
N ARG A 217 38.30 -2.74 -17.30
CA ARG A 217 38.84 -3.34 -18.54
C ARG A 217 39.75 -2.37 -19.27
N GLU A 218 39.40 -1.09 -19.34
CA GLU A 218 40.21 -0.06 -19.99
C GLU A 218 41.52 0.17 -19.21
N TYR A 219 41.46 0.26 -17.89
CA TYR A 219 42.64 0.40 -17.03
C TYR A 219 43.61 -0.78 -17.15
N LEU A 220 43.09 -2.01 -17.26
CA LEU A 220 43.90 -3.21 -17.47
C LEU A 220 44.57 -3.25 -18.86
N LYS A 221 44.01 -2.58 -19.89
CA LYS A 221 44.68 -2.44 -21.20
C LYS A 221 45.94 -1.58 -21.09
N CYS A 222 45.89 -0.54 -20.27
CA CYS A 222 47.01 0.37 -20.03
C CYS A 222 48.02 -0.18 -19.02
N ASN A 223 47.60 -1.12 -18.15
CA ASN A 223 48.43 -1.73 -17.11
C ASN A 223 48.51 -3.27 -17.26
N PRO A 224 49.16 -3.77 -18.32
CA PRO A 224 49.28 -5.20 -18.56
C PRO A 224 50.14 -5.86 -17.47
N GLY A 225 49.53 -6.74 -16.67
CA GLY A 225 50.19 -7.43 -15.55
C GLY A 225 49.46 -7.27 -14.22
N LEU A 226 48.55 -6.31 -14.12
CA LEU A 226 47.65 -6.19 -12.97
C LEU A 226 46.55 -7.26 -13.00
N SER A 227 46.18 -7.75 -11.81
CA SER A 227 44.99 -8.58 -11.66
C SER A 227 43.72 -7.73 -11.66
N TRP A 228 42.59 -8.33 -12.02
CA TRP A 228 41.29 -7.66 -12.00
C TRP A 228 40.93 -7.07 -10.62
N GLU A 229 41.29 -7.76 -9.54
CA GLU A 229 41.03 -7.32 -8.16
C GLU A 229 41.91 -6.12 -7.79
N ALA A 230 43.20 -6.13 -8.20
CA ALA A 230 44.12 -5.02 -7.98
C ALA A 230 43.68 -3.77 -8.77
N ALA A 231 43.32 -3.93 -10.04
CA ALA A 231 42.80 -2.83 -10.85
C ALA A 231 41.50 -2.26 -10.29
N ARG A 232 40.64 -3.09 -9.67
CA ARG A 232 39.42 -2.62 -9.00
C ARG A 232 39.76 -1.75 -7.79
N ILE A 233 40.68 -2.20 -6.94
CA ILE A 233 41.10 -1.48 -5.73
C ILE A 233 41.76 -0.14 -6.10
N ASP A 234 42.68 -0.14 -7.07
CA ASP A 234 43.39 1.07 -7.50
C ASP A 234 42.44 2.12 -8.11
N LEU A 235 41.45 1.67 -8.91
CA LEU A 235 40.40 2.56 -9.44
C LEU A 235 39.44 3.06 -8.35
N GLU A 236 39.13 2.22 -7.36
CA GLU A 236 38.29 2.58 -6.22
C GLU A 236 38.98 3.63 -5.33
N GLU A 237 40.26 3.45 -5.02
CA GLU A 237 41.06 4.41 -4.27
C GLU A 237 41.31 5.71 -5.05
N GLY A 238 41.48 5.63 -6.38
CA GLY A 238 41.62 6.80 -7.25
C GLY A 238 40.32 7.61 -7.39
N LEU A 239 39.15 6.96 -7.38
CA LEU A 239 37.84 7.62 -7.41
C LEU A 239 37.59 8.42 -6.11
N ASP A 240 37.92 7.85 -4.95
CA ASP A 240 37.80 8.55 -3.67
C ASP A 240 38.71 9.79 -3.60
N GLN A 241 39.89 9.75 -4.25
CA GLN A 241 40.79 10.89 -4.37
C GLN A 241 40.29 11.95 -5.35
N HIS A 242 39.71 11.54 -6.48
CA HIS A 242 39.10 12.45 -7.46
C HIS A 242 37.88 13.16 -6.88
N ASP A 243 37.00 12.45 -6.18
CA ASP A 243 35.82 13.01 -5.52
C ASP A 243 36.22 13.99 -4.40
N ALA A 244 37.29 13.70 -3.66
CA ALA A 244 37.85 14.61 -2.66
C ALA A 244 38.44 15.88 -3.32
N LEU A 245 39.15 15.75 -4.45
CA LEU A 245 39.69 16.87 -5.21
C LEU A 245 38.57 17.75 -5.79
N GLU A 246 37.53 17.16 -6.38
CA GLU A 246 36.39 17.91 -6.92
C GLU A 246 35.61 18.67 -5.85
N GLN A 247 35.43 18.07 -4.66
CA GLN A 247 34.83 18.78 -3.53
C GLN A 247 35.69 19.96 -3.08
N LEU A 248 37.02 19.83 -3.12
CA LEU A 248 37.95 20.89 -2.75
C LEU A 248 37.94 22.03 -3.78
N ILE A 249 37.94 21.69 -5.08
CA ILE A 249 37.84 22.64 -6.19
C ILE A 249 36.50 23.38 -6.12
N SER A 250 35.39 22.66 -5.95
CA SER A 250 34.05 23.26 -5.84
C SER A 250 33.95 24.23 -4.67
N GLN A 251 34.51 23.89 -3.51
CA GLN A 251 34.56 24.79 -2.36
C GLN A 251 35.40 26.04 -2.63
N GLU A 252 36.51 25.93 -3.36
CA GLU A 252 37.37 27.07 -3.63
C GLU A 252 36.80 27.99 -4.70
N VAL A 253 36.18 27.42 -5.74
CA VAL A 253 35.40 28.17 -6.75
C VAL A 253 34.29 29.00 -6.09
N GLU A 254 33.57 28.41 -5.13
CA GLU A 254 32.52 29.12 -4.38
C GLU A 254 33.07 30.22 -3.45
N LYS A 255 34.20 29.99 -2.77
CA LYS A 255 34.81 30.97 -1.86
C LYS A 255 35.42 32.16 -2.59
N GLU A 256 36.17 31.89 -3.66
CA GLU A 256 36.95 32.91 -4.38
C GLU A 256 36.19 33.47 -5.60
N SER A 257 35.01 32.92 -5.91
CA SER A 257 34.18 33.31 -7.07
C SER A 257 34.94 33.22 -8.40
N LEU A 258 35.70 32.12 -8.57
CA LEU A 258 36.56 31.91 -9.72
C LEU A 258 35.75 31.85 -11.03
N ASN A 259 36.29 32.44 -12.10
CA ASN A 259 35.72 32.27 -13.43
C ASN A 259 36.10 30.91 -14.04
N LYS A 260 35.45 30.51 -15.14
CA LYS A 260 35.67 29.19 -15.78
C LYS A 260 37.13 28.94 -16.18
N LEU A 261 37.87 29.99 -16.55
CA LEU A 261 39.28 29.87 -16.91
C LEU A 261 40.13 29.61 -15.66
N GLU A 262 39.88 30.36 -14.59
CA GLU A 262 40.54 30.20 -13.29
C GLU A 262 40.22 28.85 -12.64
N GLU A 263 38.99 28.36 -12.75
CA GLU A 263 38.62 27.01 -12.32
C GLU A 263 39.42 25.94 -13.08
N LYS A 264 39.55 26.06 -14.41
CA LYS A 264 40.35 25.13 -15.22
C LYS A 264 41.84 25.17 -14.87
N ILE A 265 42.38 26.37 -14.64
CA ILE A 265 43.78 26.53 -14.18
C ILE A 265 43.97 25.84 -12.83
N LEU A 266 43.05 26.05 -11.89
CA LEU A 266 43.07 25.43 -10.56
C LEU A 266 42.98 23.89 -10.67
N ARG A 267 42.15 23.37 -11.57
CA ARG A 267 42.07 21.92 -11.89
C ARG A 267 43.41 21.38 -12.36
N TYR A 268 44.09 22.06 -13.30
CA TYR A 268 45.42 21.62 -13.76
C TYR A 268 46.46 21.68 -12.65
N GLN A 269 46.49 22.74 -11.84
CA GLN A 269 47.42 22.88 -10.72
C GLN A 269 47.23 21.82 -9.62
N LEU A 270 45.98 21.42 -9.35
CA LEU A 270 45.66 20.43 -8.32
C LEU A 270 45.69 18.98 -8.82
N SER A 271 45.61 18.77 -10.13
CA SER A 271 45.63 17.44 -10.75
C SER A 271 46.99 16.74 -10.72
N GLY A 272 48.03 17.38 -10.17
CA GLY A 272 49.36 16.80 -9.96
C GLY A 272 50.22 16.71 -11.23
N TRP A 273 49.87 17.45 -12.28
CA TRP A 273 50.72 17.60 -13.47
C TRP A 273 51.81 18.62 -13.16
N ASP A 274 53.07 18.30 -13.50
CA ASP A 274 54.22 19.20 -13.33
C ASP A 274 54.20 20.33 -14.40
N LEU A 275 53.09 21.07 -14.46
CA LEU A 275 52.92 22.22 -15.33
C LEU A 275 53.32 23.48 -14.58
N THR A 276 54.05 24.37 -15.26
CA THR A 276 54.22 25.74 -14.76
C THR A 276 52.91 26.51 -14.86
N ASP A 277 52.75 27.57 -14.06
CA ASP A 277 51.53 28.41 -14.08
C ASP A 277 51.19 28.95 -15.47
N GLU A 278 52.21 29.21 -16.31
CA GLU A 278 52.02 29.67 -17.69
C GLU A 278 51.54 28.54 -18.62
N GLU A 279 52.03 27.32 -18.43
CA GLU A 279 51.60 26.15 -19.21
C GLU A 279 50.18 25.69 -18.84
N ALA A 280 49.83 25.72 -17.55
CA ALA A 280 48.48 25.44 -17.07
C ALA A 280 47.45 26.45 -17.62
N ARG A 281 47.83 27.73 -17.71
CA ARG A 281 47.01 28.77 -18.36
C ARG A 281 46.82 28.53 -19.84
N GLN A 282 47.90 28.21 -20.57
CA GLN A 282 47.81 27.95 -22.00
C GLN A 282 46.94 26.72 -22.30
N ALA A 283 47.08 25.64 -21.52
CA ALA A 283 46.24 24.45 -21.66
C ALA A 283 44.76 24.75 -21.40
N ALA A 284 44.46 25.48 -20.31
CA ALA A 284 43.10 25.90 -19.98
C ALA A 284 42.49 26.80 -21.07
N GLU A 285 43.27 27.71 -21.65
CA GLU A 285 42.81 28.57 -22.74
C GLU A 285 42.54 27.80 -24.04
N ILE A 286 43.35 26.79 -24.37
CA ILE A 286 43.14 25.94 -25.55
C ILE A 286 41.86 25.13 -25.36
N GLU A 287 41.69 24.49 -24.21
CA GLU A 287 40.51 23.66 -23.91
C GLU A 287 39.22 24.51 -23.85
N LEU A 288 39.29 25.73 -23.32
CA LEU A 288 38.15 26.67 -23.33
C LEU A 288 37.83 27.19 -24.74
N LYS A 289 38.80 27.22 -25.66
CA LYS A 289 38.60 27.57 -27.07
C LYS A 289 38.05 26.39 -27.89
N GLU A 290 38.38 25.16 -27.52
CA GLU A 290 37.85 23.93 -28.12
C GLU A 290 36.43 23.58 -27.64
N GLU A 291 35.99 24.12 -26.48
CA GLU A 291 34.58 24.19 -26.07
C GLU A 291 33.77 25.21 -26.93
N THR A 292 33.83 25.08 -28.25
CA THR A 292 32.85 25.78 -29.11
C THR A 292 31.48 25.14 -28.88
N PRO A 293 30.41 25.93 -28.62
CA PRO A 293 29.06 25.38 -28.58
C PRO A 293 28.78 24.68 -29.91
N LEU A 294 28.17 23.49 -29.87
CA LEU A 294 27.69 22.81 -31.07
C LEU A 294 26.89 23.81 -31.90
N THR A 295 27.16 23.83 -33.20
CA THR A 295 26.39 24.68 -34.11
C THR A 295 24.91 24.28 -34.07
N GLU A 296 24.00 25.22 -34.33
CA GLU A 296 22.55 24.94 -34.32
C GLU A 296 22.21 23.70 -35.18
N GLU A 297 22.91 23.53 -36.30
CA GLU A 297 22.75 22.38 -37.20
C GLU A 297 23.12 21.04 -36.53
N GLU A 298 24.20 20.99 -35.75
CA GLU A 298 24.61 19.78 -35.03
C GLU A 298 23.67 19.47 -33.86
N THR A 299 23.12 20.50 -33.20
CA THR A 299 22.10 20.32 -32.17
C THR A 299 20.78 19.81 -32.75
N GLU A 300 20.33 20.36 -33.89
CA GLU A 300 19.13 19.87 -34.60
C GLU A 300 19.32 18.44 -35.13
N GLN A 301 20.55 18.06 -35.45
CA GLN A 301 20.87 16.71 -35.90
C GLN A 301 20.80 15.71 -34.74
N LEU A 302 21.34 16.07 -33.58
CA LEU A 302 21.22 15.26 -32.36
C LEU A 302 19.78 15.16 -31.86
N GLU A 303 18.99 16.24 -31.91
CA GLU A 303 17.57 16.21 -31.55
C GLU A 303 16.77 15.27 -32.46
N ARG A 304 17.06 15.27 -33.77
CA ARG A 304 16.44 14.33 -34.72
C ARG A 304 16.82 12.88 -34.44
N GLU A 305 18.08 12.59 -34.15
CA GLU A 305 18.51 11.23 -33.79
C GLU A 305 17.85 10.75 -32.49
N LEU A 306 17.66 11.67 -31.53
CA LEU A 306 17.01 11.36 -30.26
C LEU A 306 15.50 11.12 -30.42
N GLU A 307 14.83 11.86 -31.30
CA GLU A 307 13.44 11.60 -31.70
C GLU A 307 13.29 10.26 -32.41
N GLU A 308 14.21 9.91 -33.32
CA GLU A 308 14.19 8.63 -34.04
C GLU A 308 14.35 7.43 -33.09
N MET A 309 15.26 7.52 -32.11
CA MET A 309 15.41 6.49 -31.07
C MET A 309 14.16 6.36 -30.18
N LEU A 310 13.47 7.46 -29.86
CA LEU A 310 12.24 7.43 -29.07
C LEU A 310 11.08 6.79 -29.85
N MET A 311 11.02 7.03 -31.16
CA MET A 311 10.05 6.41 -32.06
C MET A 311 10.28 4.90 -32.18
N GLU A 312 11.52 4.45 -32.38
CA GLU A 312 11.86 3.02 -32.39
C GLU A 312 11.50 2.32 -31.07
N LYS A 313 11.78 2.97 -29.93
CA LYS A 313 11.41 2.44 -28.61
C LYS A 313 9.89 2.30 -28.47
N HIS A 314 9.13 3.28 -28.93
CA HIS A 314 7.67 3.27 -28.85
C HIS A 314 7.05 2.22 -29.79
N GLU A 315 7.60 2.01 -30.99
CA GLU A 315 7.21 0.89 -31.86
C GLU A 315 7.53 -0.48 -31.24
N TYR A 316 8.70 -0.61 -30.62
CA TYR A 316 9.09 -1.82 -29.90
C TYR A 316 8.13 -2.14 -28.73
N GLU A 317 7.68 -1.13 -28.00
CA GLU A 317 6.70 -1.29 -26.91
C GLU A 317 5.30 -1.63 -27.43
N LYS A 318 4.88 -1.04 -28.57
CA LYS A 318 3.58 -1.29 -29.21
C LYS A 318 3.50 -2.69 -29.83
N ASN A 319 4.62 -3.23 -30.31
CA ASN A 319 4.71 -4.56 -30.92
C ASN A 319 5.00 -5.69 -29.92
N LYS A 320 5.15 -5.40 -28.62
CA LYS A 320 5.15 -6.45 -27.60
C LYS A 320 3.73 -7.01 -27.44
N PRO A 321 3.48 -8.32 -27.68
CA PRO A 321 2.20 -8.89 -27.36
C PRO A 321 1.96 -8.80 -25.86
N ALA A 322 0.81 -8.25 -25.47
CA ALA A 322 0.35 -8.26 -24.09
C ALA A 322 0.45 -9.69 -23.55
N LYS A 323 1.19 -9.88 -22.44
CA LYS A 323 1.28 -11.19 -21.77
C LYS A 323 -0.12 -11.60 -21.30
N SER A 324 -0.84 -12.33 -22.15
CA SER A 324 -2.13 -12.90 -21.79
C SER A 324 -1.88 -13.99 -20.74
N ASN A 325 -2.54 -13.88 -19.59
CA ASN A 325 -2.58 -14.92 -18.55
C ASN A 325 -3.40 -16.13 -19.02
N ARG A 326 -3.04 -16.75 -20.15
CA ARG A 326 -3.58 -18.05 -20.55
C ARG A 326 -2.51 -19.11 -20.37
N LYS A 327 -2.86 -20.13 -19.56
CA LYS A 327 -2.11 -21.38 -19.42
C LYS A 327 -1.86 -21.95 -20.82
N ILE A 328 -0.61 -21.94 -21.27
CA ILE A 328 -0.20 -22.62 -22.49
C ILE A 328 -0.04 -24.11 -22.15
N PRO A 329 -0.79 -25.03 -22.80
CA PRO A 329 -0.49 -26.45 -22.73
C PRO A 329 0.84 -26.71 -23.44
N HIS A 330 1.67 -27.57 -22.84
CA HIS A 330 2.95 -28.03 -23.40
C HIS A 330 2.84 -28.38 -24.90
N PRO A 331 3.73 -27.87 -25.77
CA PRO A 331 3.87 -28.41 -27.11
C PRO A 331 4.97 -29.47 -27.11
N LEU A 332 4.56 -30.73 -27.15
CA LEU A 332 5.33 -31.75 -27.85
C LEU A 332 5.13 -31.55 -29.35
N LYS A 333 6.25 -31.48 -30.06
CA LYS A 333 6.46 -31.79 -31.50
C LYS A 333 5.83 -30.83 -32.51
N TYR A 334 6.64 -29.87 -32.96
CA TYR A 334 6.69 -29.50 -34.38
C TYR A 334 8.13 -29.63 -34.87
N LYS A 335 8.30 -30.29 -36.03
CA LYS A 335 9.56 -30.37 -36.78
C LYS A 335 9.89 -28.97 -37.31
N GLY A 336 10.86 -28.32 -36.67
CA GLY A 336 11.47 -27.06 -37.08
C GLY A 336 12.78 -26.95 -36.30
N ARG A 337 13.84 -26.46 -36.95
CA ARG A 337 15.22 -26.45 -36.44
C ARG A 337 15.29 -26.07 -34.95
N SER A 338 16.16 -26.75 -34.21
CA SER A 338 16.35 -26.53 -32.77
C SER A 338 16.61 -25.05 -32.49
N MET A 339 16.16 -24.52 -31.35
CA MET A 339 16.51 -23.16 -30.93
C MET A 339 18.04 -22.98 -30.86
N ASP A 340 18.76 -24.05 -30.55
CA ASP A 340 20.23 -24.07 -30.55
C ASP A 340 20.82 -23.97 -31.97
N GLU A 341 20.15 -24.52 -32.99
CA GLU A 341 20.56 -24.37 -34.40
C GLU A 341 20.29 -22.93 -34.90
N GLN A 342 19.20 -22.31 -34.45
CA GLN A 342 18.89 -20.92 -34.78
C GLN A 342 19.86 -19.94 -34.12
N LEU A 343 20.26 -20.19 -32.86
CA LEU A 343 21.28 -19.41 -32.17
C LEU A 343 22.64 -19.55 -32.84
N LYS A 344 22.98 -20.74 -33.33
CA LYS A 344 24.23 -20.98 -34.08
C LYS A 344 24.29 -20.21 -35.40
N ASP A 345 23.20 -20.19 -36.17
CA ASP A 345 23.10 -19.38 -37.42
C ASP A 345 23.22 -17.87 -37.14
N ILE A 346 22.72 -17.40 -35.98
CA ILE A 346 22.83 -15.99 -35.57
C ILE A 346 24.28 -15.63 -35.19
N ASP A 347 24.95 -16.51 -34.45
CA ASP A 347 26.35 -16.31 -34.06
C ASP A 347 27.28 -16.38 -35.28
N GLU A 348 27.05 -17.31 -36.21
CA GLU A 348 27.81 -17.40 -37.48
C GLU A 348 27.59 -16.14 -38.35
N ARG A 349 26.36 -15.62 -38.44
CA ARG A 349 26.09 -14.33 -39.13
C ARG A 349 26.74 -13.13 -38.43
N ARG A 350 26.79 -13.13 -37.10
CA ARG A 350 27.49 -12.07 -36.35
C ARG A 350 28.99 -12.09 -36.62
N GLU A 351 29.61 -13.26 -36.67
CA GLU A 351 31.02 -13.38 -37.03
C GLU A 351 31.30 -12.94 -38.48
N GLU A 352 30.40 -13.23 -39.43
CA GLU A 352 30.52 -12.76 -40.81
C GLU A 352 30.41 -11.23 -40.91
N ILE A 353 29.49 -10.61 -40.17
CA ILE A 353 29.35 -9.15 -40.12
C ILE A 353 30.59 -8.49 -39.51
N ILE A 354 31.12 -9.05 -38.42
CA ILE A 354 32.35 -8.55 -37.79
C ILE A 354 33.55 -8.70 -38.73
N LYS A 355 33.68 -9.84 -39.44
CA LYS A 355 34.73 -10.03 -40.47
C LYS A 355 34.56 -9.08 -41.64
N ALA A 356 33.34 -8.77 -42.06
CA ALA A 356 33.07 -7.79 -43.12
C ALA A 356 33.39 -6.35 -42.69
N GLN A 357 33.07 -5.98 -41.44
CA GLN A 357 33.45 -4.70 -40.86
C GLN A 357 34.98 -4.57 -40.73
N LEU A 358 35.67 -5.61 -40.24
CA LEU A 358 37.13 -5.61 -40.16
C LEU A 358 37.80 -5.58 -41.54
N ARG A 359 37.19 -6.15 -42.59
CA ARG A 359 37.65 -5.98 -43.98
C ARG A 359 37.45 -4.55 -44.50
N ARG A 360 36.38 -3.87 -44.09
CA ARG A 360 36.15 -2.43 -44.39
C ARG A 360 37.19 -1.55 -43.70
N TYR A 361 37.46 -1.76 -42.41
CA TYR A 361 38.46 -1.00 -41.67
C TYR A 361 39.91 -1.29 -42.11
N ARG A 362 40.16 -2.41 -42.80
CA ARG A 362 41.47 -2.70 -43.42
C ARG A 362 41.67 -2.03 -44.79
N ILE A 363 40.64 -1.39 -45.35
CA ILE A 363 40.70 -0.68 -46.64
C ILE A 363 40.89 0.85 -46.46
N GLU A 364 40.79 1.38 -45.24
CA GLU A 364 40.93 2.83 -44.96
C GLU A 364 42.07 3.18 -43.98
N GLY A 365 43.10 2.33 -43.88
CA GLY A 365 44.23 2.60 -43.00
C GLY A 365 45.39 1.62 -43.15
N PHE A 366 45.90 1.45 -44.37
CA PHE A 366 47.26 0.96 -44.57
C PHE A 366 48.06 2.10 -45.19
N PHE A 367 48.99 2.63 -44.39
CA PHE A 367 50.13 3.41 -44.84
C PHE A 367 50.73 2.80 -46.10
N ASP A 368 50.69 3.56 -47.20
CA ASP A 368 51.67 3.53 -48.29
C ASP A 368 51.58 4.91 -48.94
N ASP A 369 52.29 5.88 -48.35
CA ASP A 369 52.96 6.99 -49.04
C ASP A 369 53.62 7.92 -48.00
N LEU A 370 54.65 7.38 -47.34
CA LEU A 370 55.79 8.14 -46.82
C LEU A 370 57.06 7.38 -47.23
N LEU A 371 57.42 7.56 -48.50
CA LEU A 371 58.80 7.62 -48.98
C LEU A 371 59.00 9.00 -49.63
#